data_AF-A0A1H0HFH8-F1
#
_entry.id   AF-A0A1H0HFH8-F1
#
_cell.length_a   1.000
_cell.length_b   1.000
_cell.length_c   1.000
_cell.angle_alpha   90.00
_cell.angle_beta   90.00
_cell.angle_gamma   90.00
#
_symmetry.space_group_name_H-M   'P 1'
#
loop_
_entity.id
_entity.type
_entity.pdbx_description
1 polymer ?
#
loop_
_entity_poly.entity_id
_entity_poly.type
_entity_poly.pdbx_seq_one_letter_code
_entity_poly.pdbx_strand_id
1 'polypeptide(L)'
;MEVATMREEYRIVLPNDSTKLARLLKVVNGIEVDSKRILIGELILSLLEQLDDHLLIDYLLRDGKMKDLFEEIVTFAHEHEPDQLAVVMERILSYATDEPTSKMVRAILGSIAESHNLAKLDEEQLVSVLSSLLRTAGDMKNKQVLERTYLELLKRVSLFDSPDANLLSNVITCLLTHTKQFTDDQMEQLNAMFLALSKKVSREALVEAARPHLADQKLSSPVLPKNCAFFEQYGNGKMVVGIEVEKGQHDVVFGDQGQTVYEKVGYPRLLFWFSLYNGKAEGYVAAVKDAILKDSTELFRFPYSNVNQSGLMCWPTLKQHTIQDLRQLETLPFVFLGAPKNMDLYVSIQGMNLRDLLDRMQHQDFNDDLLVPTNKTIGDLLKSNN
;
A
#
# COMPACT_ATOMS: atom_id res chain seq x y z
N MET A 1 61.17 -71.91 1.56
CA MET A 1 60.80 -71.29 2.85
C MET A 1 59.93 -70.08 2.50
N GLU A 2 58.61 -70.25 2.49
CA GLU A 2 57.69 -69.12 2.29
C GLU A 2 57.72 -68.25 3.55
N VAL A 3 58.00 -66.96 3.36
CA VAL A 3 57.92 -65.97 4.42
C VAL A 3 56.43 -65.68 4.64
N ALA A 4 55.87 -66.13 5.76
CA ALA A 4 54.51 -65.81 6.13
C ALA A 4 54.36 -64.29 6.31
N THR A 5 53.65 -63.64 5.40
CA THR A 5 53.31 -62.22 5.49
C THR A 5 52.41 -61.97 6.70
N MET A 6 52.87 -61.16 7.65
CA MET A 6 52.06 -60.68 8.76
C MET A 6 50.87 -59.88 8.22
N ARG A 7 49.66 -60.27 8.61
CA ARG A 7 48.43 -59.54 8.29
C ARG A 7 47.99 -58.76 9.51
N GLU A 8 48.18 -57.44 9.47
CA GLU A 8 47.67 -56.52 10.48
C GLU A 8 46.28 -56.02 10.06
N GLU A 9 45.31 -56.09 10.98
CA GLU A 9 43.94 -55.61 10.79
C GLU A 9 43.50 -54.82 12.03
N TYR A 10 42.68 -53.80 11.83
CA TYR A 10 42.03 -53.06 12.92
C TYR A 10 40.53 -53.39 12.93
N ARG A 11 39.99 -53.75 14.09
CA ARG A 11 38.56 -54.06 14.26
C ARG A 11 37.93 -53.08 15.24
N ILE A 12 36.81 -52.48 14.82
CA ILE A 12 35.98 -51.64 15.68
C ILE A 12 34.88 -52.52 16.25
N VAL A 13 34.82 -52.62 17.57
CA VAL A 13 33.75 -53.31 18.29
C VAL A 13 32.89 -52.27 18.98
N LEU A 14 31.65 -52.15 18.50
CA LEU A 14 30.63 -51.31 19.12
C LEU A 14 30.02 -52.05 20.32
N PRO A 15 29.80 -51.40 21.45
CA PRO A 15 29.17 -52.05 22.59
C PRO A 15 27.68 -52.31 22.32
N ASN A 16 27.19 -53.47 22.79
CA ASN A 16 25.76 -53.83 22.69
C ASN A 16 24.88 -53.13 23.73
N ASP A 17 25.48 -52.65 24.83
CA ASP A 17 24.81 -51.89 25.89
C ASP A 17 25.36 -50.46 25.97
N SER A 18 24.60 -49.58 26.62
CA SER A 18 24.68 -48.10 26.72
C SER A 18 26.01 -47.47 27.17
N THR A 19 27.12 -48.19 27.14
CA THR A 19 28.45 -47.64 27.32
C THR A 19 28.83 -46.70 26.16
N LYS A 20 29.26 -45.48 26.48
CA LYS A 20 29.66 -44.45 25.50
C LYS A 20 31.00 -44.72 24.79
N LEU A 21 31.59 -45.90 24.95
CA LEU A 21 32.96 -46.22 24.53
C LEU A 21 32.99 -47.39 23.54
N ALA A 22 33.49 -47.14 22.33
CA ALA A 22 33.84 -48.16 21.35
C ALA A 22 35.25 -48.73 21.63
N ARG A 23 35.49 -49.98 21.23
CA ARG A 23 36.83 -50.61 21.31
C ARG A 23 37.45 -50.71 19.93
N LEU A 24 38.66 -50.19 19.78
CA LEU A 24 39.51 -50.38 18.61
C LEU A 24 40.55 -51.46 18.93
N LEU A 25 40.46 -52.60 18.25
CA LEU A 25 41.33 -53.74 18.45
C LEU A 25 42.35 -53.81 17.31
N LYS A 26 43.65 -53.90 17.65
CA LYS A 26 44.69 -54.25 16.68
C LYS A 26 44.85 -55.77 16.70
N VAL A 27 44.64 -56.39 15.54
CA VAL A 27 44.69 -57.84 15.35
C VAL A 27 45.84 -58.16 14.40
N VAL A 28 46.78 -58.99 14.82
CA VAL A 28 47.90 -59.45 13.98
C VAL A 28 47.82 -60.96 13.85
N ASN A 29 47.66 -61.45 12.62
CA ASN A 29 47.46 -62.89 12.33
C ASN A 29 46.32 -63.54 13.14
N GLY A 30 45.24 -62.78 13.38
CA GLY A 30 44.07 -63.26 14.13
C GLY A 30 44.18 -63.16 15.66
N ILE A 31 45.32 -62.69 16.19
CA ILE A 31 45.52 -62.49 17.63
C ILE A 31 45.39 -61.01 17.98
N GLU A 32 44.58 -60.70 18.99
CA GLU A 32 44.48 -59.36 19.56
C GLU A 32 45.80 -59.00 20.26
N VAL A 33 46.49 -57.99 19.74
CA VAL A 33 47.78 -57.52 20.28
C VAL A 33 47.67 -56.17 20.98
N ASP A 34 46.63 -55.39 20.68
CA ASP A 34 46.36 -54.11 21.35
C ASP A 34 44.87 -53.76 21.33
N SER A 35 44.42 -52.96 22.31
CA SER A 35 43.03 -52.59 22.52
C SER A 35 42.94 -51.17 23.09
N LYS A 36 42.40 -50.23 22.30
CA LYS A 36 42.11 -48.86 22.73
C LYS A 36 40.61 -48.64 22.91
N ARG A 37 40.23 -47.87 23.93
CA ARG A 37 38.84 -47.40 24.11
C ARG A 37 38.72 -45.97 23.62
N ILE A 38 37.68 -45.69 22.84
CA ILE A 38 37.43 -44.38 22.22
C ILE A 38 35.98 -44.00 22.47
N LEU A 39 35.69 -42.73 22.76
CA LEU A 39 34.31 -42.26 22.87
C LEU A 39 33.60 -42.43 21.53
N ILE A 40 32.37 -42.93 21.55
CA ILE A 40 31.56 -43.11 20.33
C ILE A 40 31.41 -41.77 19.59
N GLY A 41 31.25 -40.65 20.33
CA GLY A 41 31.22 -39.31 19.75
C GLY A 41 32.50 -38.96 18.99
N GLU A 42 33.67 -39.19 19.59
CA GLU A 42 34.97 -38.94 18.95
C GLU A 42 35.22 -39.88 17.75
N LEU A 43 34.76 -41.13 17.85
CA LEU A 43 34.82 -42.09 16.75
C LEU A 43 33.95 -41.64 15.58
N ILE A 44 32.71 -41.22 15.85
CA ILE A 44 31.80 -40.69 14.83
C ILE A 44 32.39 -39.41 14.20
N LEU A 45 32.90 -38.48 15.00
CA LEU A 45 33.54 -37.27 14.47
C LEU A 45 34.74 -37.61 13.58
N SER A 46 35.62 -38.51 14.01
CA SER A 46 36.77 -38.93 13.21
C SER A 46 36.37 -39.67 11.92
N LEU A 47 35.28 -40.45 11.95
CA LEU A 47 34.72 -41.08 10.75
C LEU A 47 34.06 -40.06 9.82
N LEU A 48 33.38 -39.05 10.38
CA LEU A 48 32.79 -37.95 9.62
C LEU A 48 33.85 -37.06 8.98
N GLU A 49 34.97 -36.79 9.67
CA GLU A 49 36.12 -36.07 9.12
C GLU A 49 36.79 -36.79 7.94
N GLN A 50 36.61 -38.10 7.83
CA GLN A 50 37.11 -38.93 6.73
C GLN A 50 36.09 -39.16 5.62
N LEU A 51 34.83 -38.81 5.85
CA LEU A 51 33.78 -38.91 4.85
C LEU A 51 33.87 -37.73 3.90
N ASP A 52 33.70 -38.01 2.61
CA ASP A 52 33.55 -36.97 1.61
C ASP A 52 32.23 -36.21 1.87
N ASP A 53 32.32 -34.88 2.03
CA ASP A 53 31.18 -33.97 2.23
C ASP A 53 30.04 -34.25 1.24
N HIS A 54 30.37 -34.60 -0.01
CA HIS A 54 29.39 -34.88 -1.04
C HIS A 54 28.61 -36.18 -0.80
N LEU A 55 29.25 -37.20 -0.23
CA LEU A 55 28.60 -38.48 0.10
C LEU A 55 27.68 -38.32 1.30
N LEU A 56 28.06 -37.51 2.28
CA LEU A 56 27.24 -37.21 3.44
C LEU A 56 25.96 -36.46 3.02
N ILE A 57 26.11 -35.43 2.17
CA ILE A 57 24.99 -34.65 1.64
C ILE A 57 24.07 -35.52 0.76
N ASP A 58 24.61 -36.34 -0.15
CA ASP A 58 23.80 -37.24 -0.99
C ASP A 58 23.03 -38.27 -0.13
N TYR A 59 23.63 -38.78 0.94
CA TYR A 59 22.97 -39.66 1.90
C TYR A 59 21.80 -38.96 2.62
N LEU A 60 22.02 -37.75 3.14
CA LEU A 60 20.99 -36.95 3.81
C LEU A 60 19.83 -36.60 2.88
N LEU A 61 20.11 -36.37 1.60
CA LEU A 61 19.12 -36.08 0.57
C LEU A 61 18.31 -37.31 0.12
N ARG A 62 18.92 -38.50 0.08
CA ARG A 62 18.24 -39.72 -0.38
C ARG A 62 17.19 -40.23 0.60
N ASP A 63 17.46 -40.12 1.90
CA ASP A 63 16.59 -40.64 2.95
C ASP A 63 15.55 -39.62 3.45
N GLY A 64 15.49 -38.40 2.87
CA GLY A 64 14.56 -37.35 3.28
C GLY A 64 14.87 -36.72 4.65
N LYS A 65 15.94 -37.18 5.32
CA LYS A 65 16.38 -36.71 6.64
C LYS A 65 16.97 -35.31 6.63
N MET A 66 17.21 -34.75 5.45
CA MET A 66 17.66 -33.37 5.33
C MET A 66 16.64 -32.37 5.91
N LYS A 67 15.34 -32.68 5.86
CA LYS A 67 14.33 -31.83 6.50
C LYS A 67 14.50 -31.81 8.03
N ASP A 68 14.59 -32.99 8.63
CA ASP A 68 14.73 -33.13 10.08
C ASP A 68 16.03 -32.50 10.59
N LEU A 69 17.14 -32.75 9.89
CA LEU A 69 18.43 -32.13 10.19
C LEU A 69 18.36 -30.60 10.05
N PHE A 70 17.68 -30.11 9.01
CA PHE A 70 17.51 -28.66 8.81
C PHE A 70 16.68 -28.04 9.94
N GLU A 71 15.58 -28.68 10.34
CA GLU A 71 14.76 -28.21 11.46
C GLU A 71 15.55 -28.21 12.78
N GLU A 72 16.36 -29.23 13.05
CA GLU A 72 17.25 -29.27 14.22
C GLU A 72 18.32 -28.18 14.18
N ILE A 73 18.97 -27.97 13.03
CA ILE A 73 19.98 -26.92 12.85
C ILE A 73 19.38 -25.53 13.06
N VAL A 74 18.22 -25.25 12.45
CA VAL A 74 17.53 -23.97 12.60
C VAL A 74 17.10 -23.77 14.05
N THR A 75 16.56 -24.79 14.70
CA THR A 75 16.14 -24.73 16.11
C THR A 75 17.33 -24.48 17.02
N PHE A 76 18.42 -25.23 16.84
CA PHE A 76 19.64 -25.08 17.62
C PHE A 76 20.27 -23.69 17.45
N ALA A 77 20.43 -23.25 16.19
CA ALA A 77 20.99 -21.93 15.88
C ALA A 77 20.10 -20.81 16.45
N HIS A 78 18.78 -20.91 16.33
CA HIS A 78 17.88 -19.92 16.91
C HIS A 78 17.96 -19.86 18.45
N GLU A 79 18.09 -21.01 19.12
CA GLU A 79 18.13 -21.09 20.58
C GLU A 79 19.49 -20.70 21.20
N HIS A 80 20.60 -20.94 20.49
CA HIS A 80 21.94 -20.84 21.08
C HIS A 80 22.85 -19.82 20.38
N GLU A 81 22.78 -19.68 19.05
CA GLU A 81 23.67 -18.82 18.27
C GLU A 81 22.95 -18.19 17.05
N PRO A 82 21.99 -17.27 17.28
CA PRO A 82 21.15 -16.71 16.23
C PRO A 82 21.94 -16.01 15.12
N ASP A 83 23.05 -15.36 15.47
CA ASP A 83 23.94 -14.67 14.53
C ASP A 83 24.63 -15.61 13.54
N GLN A 84 24.75 -16.90 13.88
CA GLN A 84 25.37 -17.91 13.01
C GLN A 84 24.39 -18.54 12.02
N LEU A 85 23.08 -18.34 12.19
CA LEU A 85 22.07 -18.91 11.30
C LEU A 85 22.31 -18.49 9.85
N ALA A 86 22.65 -17.23 9.62
CA ALA A 86 22.98 -16.70 8.30
C ALA A 86 24.19 -17.41 7.67
N VAL A 87 25.25 -17.61 8.45
CA VAL A 87 26.49 -18.28 8.01
C VAL A 87 26.24 -19.75 7.70
N VAL A 88 25.40 -20.42 8.51
CA VAL A 88 24.99 -21.81 8.27
C VAL A 88 24.17 -21.91 6.99
N MET A 89 23.22 -21.01 6.76
CA MET A 89 22.44 -20.97 5.52
C MET A 89 23.33 -20.68 4.31
N GLU A 90 24.25 -19.72 4.42
CA GLU A 90 25.22 -19.40 3.38
C GLU A 90 26.08 -20.62 3.02
N ARG A 91 26.54 -21.38 4.01
CA ARG A 91 27.31 -22.61 3.78
C ARG A 91 26.47 -23.69 3.11
N ILE A 92 25.26 -23.98 3.62
CA ILE A 92 24.34 -24.97 3.02
C ILE A 92 24.05 -24.61 1.56
N LEU A 93 23.86 -23.33 1.27
CA LEU A 93 23.61 -22.83 -0.08
C LEU A 93 24.87 -22.86 -0.96
N SER A 94 26.06 -22.66 -0.40
CA SER A 94 27.33 -22.76 -1.15
C SER A 94 27.62 -24.18 -1.65
N TYR A 95 27.23 -25.21 -0.89
CA TYR A 95 27.30 -26.60 -1.37
C TYR A 95 26.36 -26.84 -2.56
N ALA A 96 25.29 -26.04 -2.67
CA ALA A 96 24.40 -26.08 -3.82
C ALA A 96 24.97 -25.35 -5.05
N THR A 97 25.99 -24.50 -4.94
CA THR A 97 26.56 -23.77 -6.08
C THR A 97 27.67 -24.52 -6.82
N ASP A 98 28.40 -25.42 -6.17
CA ASP A 98 29.59 -26.06 -6.78
C ASP A 98 29.22 -27.14 -7.82
N GLU A 99 28.20 -27.99 -7.57
CA GLU A 99 27.57 -28.85 -8.59
C GLU A 99 26.08 -29.12 -8.29
N PRO A 100 25.17 -28.15 -8.57
CA PRO A 100 23.75 -28.30 -8.27
C PRO A 100 23.11 -29.38 -9.14
N THR A 101 22.88 -30.57 -8.58
CA THR A 101 21.78 -31.37 -9.10
C THR A 101 20.48 -30.64 -8.74
N SER A 102 19.59 -30.46 -9.73
CA SER A 102 18.31 -29.75 -9.50
C SER A 102 17.43 -30.38 -8.41
N LYS A 103 17.76 -31.60 -7.98
CA LYS A 103 17.13 -32.34 -6.89
C LYS A 103 17.62 -31.85 -5.52
N MET A 104 18.91 -31.57 -5.39
CA MET A 104 19.53 -31.05 -4.15
C MET A 104 19.05 -29.63 -3.84
N VAL A 105 19.09 -28.73 -4.82
CA VAL A 105 18.57 -27.36 -4.66
C VAL A 105 17.08 -27.37 -4.31
N ARG A 106 16.27 -28.23 -4.95
CA ARG A 106 14.85 -28.36 -4.64
C ARG A 106 14.58 -28.91 -3.25
N ALA A 107 15.38 -29.86 -2.78
CA ALA A 107 15.25 -30.39 -1.43
C ALA A 107 15.61 -29.33 -0.38
N ILE A 108 16.72 -28.61 -0.56
CA ILE A 108 17.16 -27.55 0.37
C ILE A 108 16.13 -26.40 0.40
N LEU A 109 15.77 -25.85 -0.77
CA LEU A 109 14.79 -24.76 -0.85
C LEU A 109 13.40 -25.20 -0.42
N GLY A 110 13.02 -26.46 -0.69
CA GLY A 110 11.76 -27.05 -0.24
C GLY A 110 11.71 -27.19 1.28
N SER A 111 12.77 -27.71 1.91
CA SER A 111 12.88 -27.82 3.37
C SER A 111 12.92 -26.46 4.06
N ILE A 112 13.58 -25.46 3.46
CA ILE A 112 13.52 -24.07 3.93
C ILE A 112 12.08 -23.58 3.88
N ALA A 113 11.45 -23.63 2.69
CA ALA A 113 10.10 -23.12 2.50
C ALA A 113 9.08 -23.81 3.42
N GLU A 114 9.18 -25.13 3.63
CA GLU A 114 8.32 -25.93 4.50
C GLU A 114 8.62 -25.80 6.00
N SER A 115 9.75 -25.19 6.38
CA SER A 115 10.13 -25.03 7.78
C SER A 115 9.15 -24.12 8.50
N HIS A 116 8.55 -24.65 9.57
CA HIS A 116 7.60 -23.91 10.40
C HIS A 116 8.30 -22.88 11.30
N ASN A 117 9.64 -22.91 11.38
CA ASN A 117 10.44 -22.01 12.20
C ASN A 117 10.85 -20.71 11.48
N LEU A 118 10.64 -20.56 10.16
CA LEU A 118 10.87 -19.28 9.47
C LEU A 118 10.00 -18.15 10.04
N ALA A 119 8.80 -18.48 10.52
CA ALA A 119 7.90 -17.53 11.16
C ALA A 119 8.37 -17.05 12.56
N LYS A 120 9.41 -17.68 13.12
CA LYS A 120 10.00 -17.32 14.42
C LYS A 120 11.29 -16.50 14.31
N LEU A 121 11.80 -16.32 13.10
CA LEU A 121 12.96 -15.48 12.85
C LEU A 121 12.57 -14.01 13.04
N ASP A 122 13.47 -13.24 13.63
CA ASP A 122 13.32 -11.78 13.63
C ASP A 122 13.58 -11.20 12.22
N GLU A 123 13.29 -9.91 12.08
CA GLU A 123 13.35 -9.22 10.79
C GLU A 123 14.77 -9.23 10.19
N GLU A 124 15.82 -9.02 11.00
CA GLU A 124 17.21 -9.02 10.53
C GLU A 124 17.66 -10.42 10.08
N GLN A 125 17.27 -11.46 10.82
CA GLN A 125 17.53 -12.85 10.47
C GLN A 125 16.83 -13.24 9.17
N LEU A 126 15.56 -12.85 9.02
CA LEU A 126 14.80 -13.14 7.83
C LEU A 126 15.38 -12.41 6.60
N VAL A 127 15.76 -11.13 6.74
CA VAL A 127 16.45 -10.35 5.72
C VAL A 127 17.75 -11.05 5.30
N SER A 128 18.52 -11.54 6.25
CA SER A 128 19.80 -12.21 5.99
C SER A 128 19.64 -13.54 5.24
N VAL A 129 18.67 -14.37 5.67
CA VAL A 129 18.32 -15.63 4.99
C VAL A 129 17.83 -15.35 3.57
N LEU A 130 16.94 -14.37 3.39
CA LEU A 130 16.42 -13.98 2.09
C LEU A 130 17.51 -13.41 1.17
N SER A 131 18.41 -12.59 1.70
CA SER A 131 19.51 -12.00 0.94
C SER A 131 20.52 -13.07 0.48
N SER A 132 20.80 -14.05 1.34
CA SER A 132 21.67 -15.18 1.00
C SER A 132 21.04 -16.07 -0.09
N LEU A 133 19.73 -16.33 0.02
CA LEU A 133 18.96 -17.03 -1.02
C LEU A 133 18.97 -16.26 -2.35
N LEU A 134 18.72 -14.94 -2.31
CA LEU A 134 18.71 -14.05 -3.47
C LEU A 134 20.08 -13.99 -4.17
N ARG A 135 21.18 -13.95 -3.41
CA ARG A 135 22.54 -13.95 -3.95
C ARG A 135 22.87 -15.27 -4.66
N THR A 136 22.51 -16.40 -4.02
CA THR A 136 22.76 -17.74 -4.57
C THR A 136 21.86 -18.05 -5.77
N ALA A 137 20.65 -17.49 -5.78
CA ALA A 137 19.69 -17.58 -6.87
C ALA A 137 20.22 -17.01 -8.20
N GLY A 138 21.06 -15.98 -8.16
CA GLY A 138 21.62 -15.34 -9.37
C GLY A 138 22.35 -16.30 -10.31
N ASP A 139 22.93 -17.37 -9.75
CA ASP A 139 23.75 -18.34 -10.48
C ASP A 139 22.98 -19.62 -10.89
N MET A 140 21.71 -19.73 -10.52
CA MET A 140 20.91 -20.93 -10.81
C MET A 140 20.47 -21.01 -12.28
N LYS A 141 20.83 -22.13 -12.94
CA LYS A 141 20.43 -22.40 -14.34
C LYS A 141 18.92 -22.63 -14.52
N ASN A 142 18.19 -23.09 -13.50
CA ASN A 142 16.76 -23.40 -13.60
C ASN A 142 15.88 -22.31 -12.96
N LYS A 143 15.33 -21.44 -13.82
CA LYS A 143 14.57 -20.25 -13.43
C LYS A 143 13.19 -20.54 -12.84
N GLN A 144 12.57 -21.69 -13.14
CA GLN A 144 11.24 -22.05 -12.62
C GLN A 144 11.25 -22.39 -11.12
N VAL A 145 12.36 -22.93 -10.62
CA VAL A 145 12.50 -23.25 -9.19
C VAL A 145 12.55 -21.95 -8.38
N LEU A 146 13.27 -20.95 -8.89
CA LEU A 146 13.34 -19.62 -8.30
C LEU A 146 12.00 -18.92 -8.25
N GLU A 147 11.27 -18.90 -9.36
CA GLU A 147 9.93 -18.31 -9.42
C GLU A 147 8.98 -18.91 -8.37
N ARG A 148 8.98 -20.23 -8.20
CA ARG A 148 8.17 -20.89 -7.16
C ARG A 148 8.62 -20.55 -5.75
N THR A 149 9.93 -20.54 -5.49
CA THR A 149 10.47 -20.20 -4.17
C THR A 149 10.14 -18.76 -3.79
N TYR A 150 10.27 -17.80 -4.71
CA TYR A 150 9.91 -16.40 -4.44
C TYR A 150 8.41 -16.22 -4.20
N LEU A 151 7.55 -16.84 -5.02
CA LEU A 151 6.11 -16.77 -4.82
C LEU A 151 5.69 -17.37 -3.49
N GLU A 152 6.33 -18.45 -3.04
CA GLU A 152 5.99 -19.11 -1.79
C GLU A 152 6.53 -18.35 -0.55
N LEU A 153 7.71 -17.74 -0.66
CA LEU A 153 8.24 -16.83 0.36
C LEU A 153 7.34 -15.60 0.52
N LEU A 154 6.88 -15.01 -0.59
CA LEU A 154 5.95 -13.88 -0.57
C LEU A 154 4.59 -14.21 0.06
N LYS A 155 4.14 -15.47 0.00
CA LYS A 155 2.90 -15.91 0.67
C LYS A 155 3.06 -16.11 2.18
N ARG A 156 4.24 -16.54 2.63
CA ARG A 156 4.47 -16.98 4.02
C ARG A 156 5.02 -15.89 4.90
N VAL A 157 5.75 -14.93 4.34
CA VAL A 157 6.24 -13.82 5.12
C VAL A 157 5.12 -12.80 5.26
N SER A 158 4.81 -12.43 6.51
CA SER A 158 4.06 -11.24 6.91
C SER A 158 4.78 -9.93 6.51
N LEU A 159 5.39 -9.89 5.32
CA LEU A 159 6.08 -8.74 4.72
C LEU A 159 5.16 -7.53 4.63
N PHE A 160 3.85 -7.75 4.66
CA PHE A 160 2.84 -6.71 4.49
C PHE A 160 2.37 -6.08 5.80
N ASP A 161 2.76 -6.64 6.95
CA ASP A 161 2.42 -6.09 8.28
C ASP A 161 3.42 -5.01 8.72
N SER A 162 4.72 -5.19 8.40
CA SER A 162 5.80 -4.21 8.59
C SER A 162 6.94 -4.38 7.56
N PRO A 163 6.76 -3.94 6.30
CA PRO A 163 7.78 -4.12 5.27
C PRO A 163 9.01 -3.24 5.52
N ASP A 164 10.19 -3.85 5.71
CA ASP A 164 11.45 -3.20 5.36
C ASP A 164 11.41 -2.86 3.84
N ALA A 165 11.42 -1.57 3.55
CA ALA A 165 11.26 -1.06 2.19
C ALA A 165 12.41 -1.48 1.24
N ASN A 166 13.62 -1.66 1.77
CA ASN A 166 14.77 -2.07 0.98
C ASN A 166 14.69 -3.56 0.65
N LEU A 167 14.31 -4.41 1.61
CA LEU A 167 14.10 -5.83 1.38
C LEU A 167 12.99 -6.04 0.33
N LEU A 168 11.84 -5.38 0.51
CA LEU A 168 10.71 -5.49 -0.40
C LEU A 168 11.08 -5.03 -1.82
N SER A 169 11.79 -3.90 -1.93
CA SER A 169 12.27 -3.37 -3.21
C SER A 169 13.21 -4.35 -3.92
N ASN A 170 14.16 -4.94 -3.19
CA ASN A 170 15.12 -5.90 -3.75
C ASN A 170 14.44 -7.19 -4.21
N VAL A 171 13.51 -7.74 -3.41
CA VAL A 171 12.74 -8.95 -3.76
C VAL A 171 11.89 -8.71 -5.01
N ILE A 172 11.13 -7.60 -5.05
CA ILE A 172 10.27 -7.26 -6.19
C ILE A 172 11.11 -6.99 -7.44
N THR A 173 12.21 -6.23 -7.32
CA THR A 173 13.10 -5.93 -8.44
C THR A 173 13.72 -7.21 -9.00
N CYS A 174 14.15 -8.13 -8.13
CA CYS A 174 14.71 -9.40 -8.55
C CYS A 174 13.66 -10.25 -9.29
N LEU A 175 12.44 -10.32 -8.78
CA LEU A 175 11.30 -10.98 -9.44
C LEU A 175 11.03 -10.41 -10.84
N LEU A 176 10.93 -9.08 -10.95
CA LEU A 176 10.63 -8.39 -12.21
C LEU A 176 11.78 -8.50 -13.23
N THR A 177 13.03 -8.57 -12.77
CA THR A 177 14.20 -8.67 -13.65
C THR A 177 14.40 -10.08 -14.23
N HIS A 178 13.98 -11.11 -13.49
CA HIS A 178 14.23 -12.51 -13.85
C HIS A 178 13.08 -13.21 -14.57
N THR A 179 11.88 -12.63 -14.57
CA THR A 179 10.69 -13.18 -15.22
C THR A 179 10.53 -12.57 -16.62
N LYS A 180 10.90 -13.34 -17.66
CA LYS A 180 10.83 -12.83 -19.04
C LYS A 180 9.40 -12.74 -19.56
N GLN A 181 8.46 -13.52 -19.03
CA GLN A 181 7.01 -13.44 -19.26
C GLN A 181 6.31 -14.12 -18.08
N PHE A 182 5.41 -13.41 -17.39
CA PHE A 182 4.50 -14.03 -16.42
C PHE A 182 3.35 -14.74 -17.15
N THR A 183 2.86 -15.85 -16.61
CA THR A 183 1.58 -16.44 -17.02
C THR A 183 0.41 -15.59 -16.53
N ASP A 184 -0.79 -15.79 -17.08
CA ASP A 184 -1.99 -15.05 -16.66
C ASP A 184 -2.26 -15.20 -15.15
N ASP A 185 -2.17 -16.42 -14.62
CA ASP A 185 -2.32 -16.69 -13.17
C ASP A 185 -1.27 -15.95 -12.32
N GLN A 186 -0.03 -15.82 -12.81
CA GLN A 186 1.03 -15.09 -12.11
C GLN A 186 0.80 -13.58 -12.16
N MET A 187 0.30 -13.07 -13.28
CA MET A 187 -0.11 -11.66 -13.40
C MET A 187 -1.28 -11.32 -12.48
N GLU A 188 -2.26 -12.21 -12.33
CA GLU A 188 -3.37 -12.03 -11.41
C GLU A 188 -2.89 -11.95 -9.95
N GLN A 189 -1.96 -12.84 -9.55
CA GLN A 189 -1.34 -12.80 -8.23
C GLN A 189 -0.56 -11.51 -8.00
N LEU A 190 0.24 -11.07 -8.98
CA LEU A 190 1.00 -9.82 -8.90
C LEU A 190 0.07 -8.60 -8.74
N ASN A 191 -1.03 -8.57 -9.50
CA ASN A 191 -2.04 -7.51 -9.39
C ASN A 191 -2.73 -7.51 -8.03
N ALA A 192 -3.10 -8.69 -7.51
CA ALA A 192 -3.68 -8.82 -6.18
C ALA A 192 -2.72 -8.33 -5.07
N MET A 193 -1.43 -8.64 -5.20
CA MET A 193 -0.38 -8.13 -4.30
C MET A 193 -0.24 -6.62 -4.39
N PHE A 194 -0.18 -6.05 -5.59
CA PHE A 194 -0.11 -4.60 -5.79
C PHE A 194 -1.31 -3.90 -5.13
N LEU A 195 -2.53 -4.42 -5.31
CA LEU A 195 -3.73 -3.88 -4.68
C LEU A 195 -3.74 -3.98 -3.15
N ALA A 196 -3.07 -4.98 -2.59
CA ALA A 196 -2.89 -5.07 -1.13
C ALA A 196 -1.89 -4.02 -0.65
N LEU A 197 -0.75 -3.88 -1.34
CA LEU A 197 0.30 -2.90 -1.04
C LEU A 197 -0.19 -1.45 -1.19
N SER A 198 -0.94 -1.17 -2.26
CA SER A 198 -1.43 0.19 -2.57
C SER A 198 -2.30 0.78 -1.45
N LYS A 199 -2.89 -0.06 -0.59
CA LYS A 199 -3.68 0.38 0.57
C LYS A 199 -2.82 0.91 1.73
N LYS A 200 -1.51 0.64 1.71
CA LYS A 200 -0.55 1.05 2.75
C LYS A 200 0.44 2.13 2.27
N VAL A 201 0.52 2.35 0.96
CA VAL A 201 1.41 3.33 0.33
C VAL A 201 0.80 4.74 0.41
N SER A 202 1.65 5.78 0.46
CA SER A 202 1.17 7.17 0.43
C SER A 202 0.52 7.52 -0.91
N ARG A 203 -0.37 8.51 -0.89
CA ARG A 203 -1.10 8.95 -2.10
C ARG A 203 -0.13 9.45 -3.17
N GLU A 204 0.89 10.17 -2.75
CA GLU A 204 1.91 10.77 -3.60
C GLU A 204 2.69 9.69 -4.35
N ALA A 205 3.16 8.66 -3.63
CA ALA A 205 3.90 7.56 -4.22
C ALA A 205 3.04 6.74 -5.21
N LEU A 206 1.75 6.55 -4.91
CA LEU A 206 0.82 5.89 -5.82
C LEU A 206 0.65 6.68 -7.13
N VAL A 207 0.48 8.00 -7.05
CA VAL A 207 0.34 8.87 -8.21
C VAL A 207 1.62 8.89 -9.05
N GLU A 208 2.78 8.98 -8.40
CA GLU A 208 4.08 8.90 -9.09
C GLU A 208 4.24 7.56 -9.83
N ALA A 209 3.88 6.43 -9.19
CA ALA A 209 3.96 5.11 -9.81
C ALA A 209 2.99 4.94 -10.99
N ALA A 210 1.79 5.53 -10.91
CA ALA A 210 0.80 5.46 -11.98
C ALA A 210 1.14 6.38 -13.17
N ARG A 211 1.82 7.51 -12.93
CA ARG A 211 2.04 8.57 -13.92
C ARG A 211 2.58 8.09 -15.28
N PRO A 212 3.59 7.20 -15.37
CA PRO A 212 4.09 6.71 -16.66
C PRO A 212 3.04 5.97 -17.48
N HIS A 213 2.10 5.29 -16.83
CA HIS A 213 1.01 4.53 -17.46
C HIS A 213 -0.20 5.40 -17.82
N LEU A 214 -0.28 6.61 -17.26
CA LEU A 214 -1.32 7.59 -17.54
C LEU A 214 -0.95 8.54 -18.68
N ALA A 215 0.29 8.51 -19.18
CA ALA A 215 0.79 9.45 -20.19
C ALA A 215 -0.07 9.49 -21.46
N ASP A 216 -0.62 8.33 -21.87
CA ASP A 216 -1.50 8.21 -23.04
C ASP A 216 -2.99 8.23 -22.67
N GLN A 217 -3.34 8.30 -21.38
CA GLN A 217 -4.72 8.40 -20.93
C GLN A 217 -5.16 9.85 -20.88
N LYS A 218 -6.11 10.19 -21.75
CA LYS A 218 -6.78 11.48 -21.71
C LYS A 218 -7.87 11.48 -20.64
N LEU A 219 -7.57 12.04 -19.47
CA LEU A 219 -8.59 12.45 -18.51
C LEU A 219 -9.18 13.77 -19.00
N SER A 220 -10.50 13.84 -19.15
CA SER A 220 -11.20 15.06 -19.56
C SER A 220 -12.38 15.30 -18.66
N SER A 221 -12.56 16.56 -18.28
CA SER A 221 -13.83 16.98 -17.70
C SER A 221 -14.95 16.78 -18.73
N PRO A 222 -16.19 16.58 -18.29
CA PRO A 222 -17.34 16.79 -19.15
C PRO A 222 -17.41 18.26 -19.59
N VAL A 223 -18.38 18.57 -20.45
CA VAL A 223 -18.71 19.97 -20.76
C VAL A 223 -19.20 20.65 -19.49
N LEU A 224 -18.47 21.67 -19.04
CA LEU A 224 -18.77 22.38 -17.81
C LEU A 224 -19.84 23.47 -18.03
N PRO A 225 -20.56 23.88 -16.97
CA PRO A 225 -21.45 25.04 -17.02
C PRO A 225 -20.72 26.30 -17.47
N LYS A 226 -21.45 27.27 -18.03
CA LYS A 226 -20.89 28.61 -18.22
C LYS A 226 -20.47 29.21 -16.87
N ASN A 227 -19.42 30.02 -16.90
CA ASN A 227 -18.82 30.65 -15.72
C ASN A 227 -18.39 29.64 -14.64
N CYS A 228 -18.01 28.43 -15.05
CA CYS A 228 -17.44 27.45 -14.13
C CYS A 228 -16.10 27.97 -13.58
N ALA A 229 -16.05 28.28 -12.29
CA ALA A 229 -14.85 28.74 -11.60
C ALA A 229 -13.92 27.58 -11.24
N PHE A 230 -14.49 26.45 -10.83
CA PHE A 230 -13.73 25.23 -10.51
C PHE A 230 -14.59 23.97 -10.67
N PHE A 231 -13.93 22.84 -10.91
CA PHE A 231 -14.54 21.52 -11.01
C PHE A 231 -13.66 20.48 -10.32
N GLU A 232 -14.26 19.69 -9.43
CA GLU A 232 -13.61 18.56 -8.76
C GLU A 232 -14.45 17.30 -8.92
N GLN A 233 -13.80 16.18 -9.21
CA GLN A 233 -14.42 14.86 -9.22
C GLN A 233 -13.64 13.91 -8.32
N TYR A 234 -14.34 13.32 -7.36
CA TYR A 234 -13.80 12.40 -6.39
C TYR A 234 -13.97 10.96 -6.88
N GLY A 235 -13.08 10.05 -6.46
CA GLY A 235 -13.11 8.64 -6.88
C GLY A 235 -14.38 7.89 -6.47
N ASN A 236 -15.13 8.40 -5.48
CA ASN A 236 -16.43 7.86 -5.08
C ASN A 236 -17.60 8.36 -5.95
N GLY A 237 -17.34 9.16 -6.99
CA GLY A 237 -18.35 9.74 -7.87
C GLY A 237 -18.98 11.04 -7.36
N LYS A 238 -18.57 11.58 -6.20
CA LYS A 238 -18.92 12.94 -5.78
C LYS A 238 -18.30 13.93 -6.77
N MET A 239 -19.07 14.94 -7.16
CA MET A 239 -18.58 16.06 -7.98
C MET A 239 -18.86 17.37 -7.26
N VAL A 240 -17.96 18.34 -7.37
CA VAL A 240 -18.16 19.70 -6.87
C VAL A 240 -17.93 20.67 -8.02
N VAL A 241 -18.91 21.54 -8.27
CA VAL A 241 -18.85 22.51 -9.37
C VAL A 241 -19.09 23.90 -8.83
N GLY A 242 -18.11 24.80 -8.99
CA GLY A 242 -18.21 26.22 -8.66
C GLY A 242 -18.66 27.03 -9.88
N ILE A 243 -19.68 27.87 -9.72
CA ILE A 243 -20.24 28.73 -10.76
C ILE A 243 -20.21 30.18 -10.28
N GLU A 244 -19.56 31.03 -11.05
CA GLU A 244 -19.51 32.46 -10.80
C GLU A 244 -20.73 33.18 -11.39
N VAL A 245 -21.33 34.04 -10.57
CA VAL A 245 -22.37 34.98 -10.98
C VAL A 245 -21.80 36.39 -10.80
N GLU A 246 -21.78 37.12 -11.92
CA GLU A 246 -21.29 38.49 -11.96
C GLU A 246 -22.10 39.43 -11.07
N LYS A 247 -21.45 40.50 -10.62
CA LYS A 247 -22.10 41.59 -9.88
C LYS A 247 -23.19 42.20 -10.76
N GLY A 248 -24.36 42.46 -10.18
CA GLY A 248 -25.49 42.90 -10.99
C GLY A 248 -26.70 43.31 -10.15
N GLN A 249 -27.86 43.39 -10.80
CA GLN A 249 -29.12 43.77 -10.17
C GLN A 249 -30.19 42.72 -10.48
N HIS A 250 -31.01 42.38 -9.49
CA HIS A 250 -32.10 41.41 -9.61
C HIS A 250 -33.36 41.91 -8.92
N ASP A 251 -34.52 41.56 -9.47
CA ASP A 251 -35.79 41.80 -8.79
C ASP A 251 -35.95 40.78 -7.66
N VAL A 252 -36.37 41.26 -6.49
CA VAL A 252 -36.54 40.44 -5.29
C VAL A 252 -38.00 40.47 -4.86
N VAL A 253 -38.62 39.30 -4.83
CA VAL A 253 -39.94 39.11 -4.22
C VAL A 253 -39.76 38.80 -2.75
N PHE A 254 -40.39 39.58 -1.87
CA PHE A 254 -40.28 39.44 -0.41
C PHE A 254 -41.63 39.20 0.26
N GLY A 255 -41.67 38.23 1.18
CA GLY A 255 -42.81 37.92 2.04
C GLY A 255 -43.74 36.81 1.51
N ASP A 256 -44.41 36.11 2.44
CA ASP A 256 -45.26 34.95 2.15
C ASP A 256 -46.74 35.32 1.92
N GLN A 257 -47.20 36.45 2.49
CA GLN A 257 -48.55 36.99 2.33
C GLN A 257 -48.45 38.47 1.99
N GLY A 258 -48.88 38.87 0.79
CA GLY A 258 -48.70 40.24 0.29
C GLY A 258 -47.28 40.50 -0.25
N GLN A 259 -46.89 39.72 -1.27
CA GLN A 259 -45.59 39.79 -1.92
C GLN A 259 -45.25 41.23 -2.32
N THR A 260 -44.18 41.77 -1.72
CA THR A 260 -43.61 43.06 -2.12
C THR A 260 -42.48 42.80 -3.10
N VAL A 261 -42.46 43.51 -4.22
CA VAL A 261 -41.40 43.41 -5.22
C VAL A 261 -40.45 44.58 -5.05
N TYR A 262 -39.17 44.29 -4.79
CA TYR A 262 -38.08 45.26 -4.83
C TYR A 262 -37.38 45.12 -6.17
N GLU A 263 -37.38 46.19 -6.95
CA GLU A 263 -36.88 46.17 -8.32
C GLU A 263 -35.37 46.48 -8.39
N LYS A 264 -34.63 45.76 -9.23
CA LYS A 264 -33.21 46.02 -9.48
C LYS A 264 -32.38 46.16 -8.19
N VAL A 265 -32.59 45.27 -7.24
CA VAL A 265 -31.78 45.21 -6.01
C VAL A 265 -30.36 44.83 -6.41
N GLY A 266 -29.37 45.63 -6.02
CA GLY A 266 -27.97 45.32 -6.30
C GLY A 266 -27.50 44.07 -5.57
N TYR A 267 -26.82 43.15 -6.24
CA TYR A 267 -26.16 41.97 -5.67
C TYR A 267 -24.64 42.08 -5.87
N PRO A 268 -23.81 41.60 -4.91
CA PRO A 268 -22.37 41.51 -5.11
C PRO A 268 -22.04 40.45 -6.16
N ARG A 269 -20.76 40.33 -6.53
CA ARG A 269 -20.28 39.14 -7.26
C ARG A 269 -20.42 37.92 -6.33
N LEU A 270 -20.95 36.83 -6.87
CA LEU A 270 -21.28 35.62 -6.11
C LEU A 270 -20.55 34.41 -6.67
N LEU A 271 -20.13 33.53 -5.78
CA LEU A 271 -19.66 32.19 -6.09
C LEU A 271 -20.68 31.20 -5.54
N PHE A 272 -21.39 30.53 -6.44
CA PHE A 272 -22.21 29.37 -6.11
C PHE A 272 -21.36 28.12 -6.24
N TRP A 273 -21.60 27.10 -5.41
CA TRP A 273 -21.06 25.79 -5.68
C TRP A 273 -22.05 24.69 -5.33
N PHE A 274 -22.02 23.62 -6.11
CA PHE A 274 -22.92 22.50 -5.97
C PHE A 274 -22.13 21.22 -5.72
N SER A 275 -22.42 20.55 -4.61
CA SER A 275 -21.95 19.21 -4.33
C SER A 275 -22.97 18.22 -4.88
N LEU A 276 -22.55 17.40 -5.84
CA LEU A 276 -23.34 16.38 -6.50
C LEU A 276 -22.91 14.99 -6.04
N TYR A 277 -23.87 14.16 -5.64
CA TYR A 277 -23.64 12.74 -5.37
C TYR A 277 -24.87 11.93 -5.76
N ASN A 278 -24.68 10.92 -6.62
CA ASN A 278 -25.76 10.11 -7.20
C ASN A 278 -26.92 10.95 -7.78
N GLY A 279 -26.56 12.01 -8.51
CA GLY A 279 -27.51 12.93 -9.15
C GLY A 279 -28.22 13.89 -8.19
N LYS A 280 -28.01 13.81 -6.87
CA LYS A 280 -28.57 14.75 -5.90
C LYS A 280 -27.62 15.92 -5.69
N ALA A 281 -28.15 17.13 -5.76
CA ALA A 281 -27.41 18.35 -5.53
C ALA A 281 -27.65 18.92 -4.14
N GLU A 282 -26.58 19.43 -3.53
CA GLU A 282 -26.63 20.37 -2.44
C GLU A 282 -25.88 21.63 -2.85
N GLY A 283 -26.52 22.79 -2.65
CA GLY A 283 -26.04 24.06 -3.19
C GLY A 283 -25.63 25.02 -2.09
N TYR A 284 -24.60 25.78 -2.39
CA TYR A 284 -23.99 26.75 -1.49
C TYR A 284 -23.69 28.05 -2.23
N VAL A 285 -23.53 29.14 -1.49
CA VAL A 285 -23.22 30.46 -2.05
C VAL A 285 -22.40 31.31 -1.07
N ALA A 286 -21.46 32.06 -1.61
CA ALA A 286 -20.71 33.11 -0.93
C ALA A 286 -20.57 34.32 -1.85
N ALA A 287 -20.35 35.50 -1.28
CA ALA A 287 -19.95 36.68 -2.02
C ALA A 287 -18.42 36.76 -2.13
N VAL A 288 -17.94 37.39 -3.19
CA VAL A 288 -16.51 37.60 -3.46
C VAL A 288 -16.29 39.03 -3.96
N LYS A 289 -15.12 39.61 -3.65
CA LYS A 289 -14.74 40.96 -4.10
C LYS A 289 -13.82 40.94 -5.31
N ASP A 290 -13.02 39.89 -5.45
CA ASP A 290 -12.00 39.79 -6.48
C ASP A 290 -12.64 39.63 -7.86
N ALA A 291 -12.12 40.37 -8.85
CA ALA A 291 -12.54 40.23 -10.25
C ALA A 291 -12.00 38.95 -10.92
N ILE A 292 -10.92 38.37 -10.38
CA ILE A 292 -10.33 37.12 -10.84
C ILE A 292 -10.22 36.21 -9.62
N LEU A 293 -10.96 35.11 -9.64
CA LEU A 293 -10.97 34.14 -8.55
C LEU A 293 -9.67 33.36 -8.50
N LYS A 294 -9.10 33.24 -7.30
CA LYS A 294 -7.89 32.48 -6.99
C LYS A 294 -8.11 31.69 -5.70
N ASP A 295 -7.23 30.73 -5.42
CA ASP A 295 -7.27 29.99 -4.14
C ASP A 295 -7.21 30.91 -2.92
N SER A 296 -6.52 32.05 -3.02
CA SER A 296 -6.42 33.05 -1.96
C SER A 296 -7.61 34.01 -1.86
N THR A 297 -8.59 33.94 -2.77
CA THR A 297 -9.74 34.84 -2.78
C THR A 297 -10.59 34.61 -1.54
N GLU A 298 -10.82 35.69 -0.79
CA GLU A 298 -11.60 35.67 0.44
C GLU A 298 -13.10 35.50 0.14
N LEU A 299 -13.75 34.66 0.94
CA LEU A 299 -15.19 34.42 0.88
C LEU A 299 -15.92 35.29 1.91
N PHE A 300 -16.97 35.95 1.46
CA PHE A 300 -17.86 36.75 2.28
C PHE A 300 -19.23 36.09 2.38
N ARG A 301 -19.95 36.38 3.47
CA ARG A 301 -21.31 35.88 3.67
C ARG A 301 -22.22 36.42 2.57
N PHE A 302 -23.14 35.57 2.12
CA PHE A 302 -24.23 36.00 1.26
C PHE A 302 -25.09 37.04 1.99
N PRO A 303 -25.40 38.20 1.38
CA PRO A 303 -25.95 39.33 2.11
C PRO A 303 -27.47 39.31 2.33
N TYR A 304 -28.18 38.32 1.78
CA TYR A 304 -29.65 38.21 1.86
C TYR A 304 -30.09 36.93 2.59
N SER A 305 -31.40 36.71 2.70
CA SER A 305 -31.97 35.51 3.35
C SER A 305 -31.85 34.23 2.52
N ASN A 306 -32.36 33.13 3.08
CA ASN A 306 -32.37 31.79 2.52
C ASN A 306 -30.99 31.11 2.43
N VAL A 307 -29.98 31.65 3.11
CA VAL A 307 -28.64 31.06 3.19
C VAL A 307 -28.21 31.03 4.65
N ASN A 308 -27.75 29.89 5.14
CA ASN A 308 -27.29 29.79 6.53
C ASN A 308 -25.87 30.38 6.69
N GLN A 309 -25.36 30.38 7.93
CA GLN A 309 -24.01 30.92 8.21
C GLN A 309 -22.86 30.16 7.53
N SER A 310 -23.07 28.92 7.12
CA SER A 310 -22.07 28.13 6.39
C SER A 310 -22.12 28.34 4.88
N GLY A 311 -23.02 29.20 4.38
CA GLY A 311 -23.24 29.40 2.95
C GLY A 311 -24.17 28.36 2.31
N LEU A 312 -24.73 27.42 3.08
CA LEU A 312 -25.67 26.42 2.56
C LEU A 312 -27.00 27.10 2.20
N MET A 313 -27.45 26.89 0.96
CA MET A 313 -28.72 27.40 0.49
C MET A 313 -29.88 26.61 1.08
N CYS A 314 -30.86 27.31 1.64
CA CYS A 314 -32.14 26.74 2.05
C CYS A 314 -33.00 26.52 0.80
N TRP A 315 -32.85 25.33 0.20
CA TRP A 315 -33.57 24.96 -1.00
C TRP A 315 -34.08 23.50 -0.93
N PRO A 316 -35.17 23.24 -0.19
CA PRO A 316 -35.65 21.88 0.08
C PRO A 316 -35.98 21.08 -1.19
N THR A 317 -36.51 21.74 -2.22
CA THR A 317 -36.89 21.11 -3.48
C THR A 317 -35.68 20.76 -4.35
N LEU A 318 -34.51 21.35 -4.16
CA LEU A 318 -33.31 21.01 -4.94
C LEU A 318 -32.94 19.53 -4.78
N LYS A 319 -33.06 18.99 -3.56
CA LYS A 319 -32.78 17.58 -3.26
C LYS A 319 -33.77 16.59 -3.91
N GLN A 320 -34.90 17.08 -4.40
CA GLN A 320 -35.92 16.29 -5.09
C GLN A 320 -35.65 16.18 -6.60
N HIS A 321 -34.79 17.05 -7.14
CA HIS A 321 -34.41 17.02 -8.55
C HIS A 321 -33.17 16.16 -8.72
N THR A 322 -33.17 15.34 -9.78
CA THR A 322 -32.00 14.55 -10.18
C THR A 322 -31.27 15.30 -11.30
N ILE A 323 -30.07 15.77 -11.00
CA ILE A 323 -29.16 16.38 -11.97
C ILE A 323 -28.47 15.27 -12.76
N GLN A 324 -28.74 15.23 -14.07
CA GLN A 324 -28.18 14.22 -14.99
C GLN A 324 -27.00 14.76 -15.79
N ASP A 325 -26.95 16.08 -16.00
CA ASP A 325 -25.90 16.78 -16.75
C ASP A 325 -25.43 17.98 -15.93
N LEU A 326 -24.12 18.17 -15.79
CA LEU A 326 -23.54 19.31 -15.09
C LEU A 326 -24.03 20.63 -15.66
N ARG A 327 -24.31 20.72 -16.97
CA ARG A 327 -24.84 21.94 -17.59
C ARG A 327 -26.17 22.41 -16.99
N GLN A 328 -26.95 21.51 -16.40
CA GLN A 328 -28.18 21.89 -15.69
C GLN A 328 -27.91 22.79 -14.49
N LEU A 329 -26.68 22.79 -13.95
CA LEU A 329 -26.29 23.67 -12.86
C LEU A 329 -26.19 25.14 -13.28
N GLU A 330 -26.02 25.44 -14.58
CA GLU A 330 -25.88 26.82 -15.10
C GLU A 330 -27.06 27.72 -14.70
N THR A 331 -28.26 27.16 -14.60
CA THR A 331 -29.48 27.92 -14.32
C THR A 331 -29.82 28.00 -12.82
N LEU A 332 -29.28 27.10 -12.01
CA LEU A 332 -29.64 27.00 -10.58
C LEU A 332 -29.33 28.26 -9.77
N PRO A 333 -28.19 28.96 -9.96
CA PRO A 333 -27.96 30.24 -9.28
C PRO A 333 -29.09 31.24 -9.51
N PHE A 334 -29.55 31.39 -10.76
CA PHE A 334 -30.60 32.34 -11.11
C PHE A 334 -31.97 31.93 -10.56
N VAL A 335 -32.28 30.62 -10.54
CA VAL A 335 -33.49 30.11 -9.91
C VAL A 335 -33.48 30.39 -8.40
N PHE A 336 -32.34 30.20 -7.73
CA PHE A 336 -32.20 30.54 -6.31
C PHE A 336 -32.35 32.03 -6.04
N LEU A 337 -31.71 32.88 -6.87
CA LEU A 337 -31.80 34.33 -6.73
C LEU A 337 -33.24 34.82 -6.89
N GLY A 338 -33.97 34.28 -7.88
CA GLY A 338 -35.38 34.61 -8.12
C GLY A 338 -36.38 33.98 -7.14
N ALA A 339 -35.95 33.06 -6.27
CA ALA A 339 -36.83 32.49 -5.25
C ALA A 339 -37.25 33.55 -4.23
N PRO A 340 -38.54 33.57 -3.80
CA PRO A 340 -39.01 34.51 -2.79
C PRO A 340 -38.14 34.51 -1.53
N LYS A 341 -37.86 35.70 -1.03
CA LYS A 341 -37.08 35.94 0.18
C LYS A 341 -38.05 36.15 1.34
N ASN A 342 -37.71 35.59 2.49
CA ASN A 342 -38.39 35.86 3.75
C ASN A 342 -37.34 36.25 4.81
N MET A 343 -37.73 36.34 6.08
CA MET A 343 -36.79 36.68 7.17
C MET A 343 -35.97 35.47 7.65
N ASP A 344 -36.23 34.26 7.16
CA ASP A 344 -35.55 33.06 7.62
C ASP A 344 -34.09 33.06 7.22
N LEU A 345 -33.24 32.64 8.16
CA LEU A 345 -31.79 32.56 8.02
C LEU A 345 -31.08 33.88 7.69
N TYR A 346 -31.79 35.00 7.62
CA TYR A 346 -31.18 36.31 7.45
C TYR A 346 -30.35 36.68 8.70
N VAL A 347 -29.12 37.14 8.47
CA VAL A 347 -28.27 37.70 9.52
C VAL A 347 -28.10 39.18 9.24
N SER A 348 -28.43 40.02 10.23
CA SER A 348 -28.38 41.47 10.09
C SER A 348 -26.99 41.98 9.71
N ILE A 349 -26.94 42.83 8.69
CA ILE A 349 -25.75 43.55 8.24
C ILE A 349 -25.79 44.97 8.80
N GLN A 350 -24.78 45.36 9.58
CA GLN A 350 -24.69 46.69 10.20
C GLN A 350 -25.95 47.11 10.98
N GLY A 351 -26.68 46.14 11.56
CA GLY A 351 -27.91 46.41 12.31
C GLY A 351 -29.16 46.61 11.44
N MET A 352 -29.06 46.53 10.11
CA MET A 352 -30.22 46.63 9.21
C MET A 352 -31.00 45.32 9.18
N ASN A 353 -32.33 45.42 9.22
CA ASN A 353 -33.19 44.29 8.90
C ASN A 353 -33.17 44.04 7.37
N LEU A 354 -33.70 42.90 6.91
CA LEU A 354 -33.64 42.56 5.48
C LEU A 354 -34.46 43.53 4.62
N ARG A 355 -35.61 44.02 5.10
CA ARG A 355 -36.44 44.99 4.38
C ARG A 355 -35.68 46.28 4.13
N ASP A 356 -35.05 46.82 5.18
CA ASP A 356 -34.25 48.04 5.09
C ASP A 356 -33.06 47.86 4.14
N LEU A 357 -32.44 46.67 4.14
CA LEU A 357 -31.37 46.35 3.20
C LEU A 357 -31.88 46.29 1.76
N LEU A 358 -33.04 45.68 1.51
CA LEU A 358 -33.64 45.60 0.18
C LEU A 358 -34.03 46.99 -0.34
N ASP A 359 -34.67 47.82 0.48
CA ASP A 359 -34.99 49.22 0.17
C ASP A 359 -33.72 50.01 -0.17
N ARG A 360 -32.67 49.85 0.64
CA ARG A 360 -31.39 50.55 0.43
C ARG A 360 -30.70 50.12 -0.86
N MET A 361 -30.75 48.84 -1.21
CA MET A 361 -30.10 48.29 -2.39
C MET A 361 -30.95 48.40 -3.67
N GLN A 362 -32.22 48.80 -3.56
CA GLN A 362 -33.12 48.96 -4.70
C GLN A 362 -32.60 50.04 -5.65
N HIS A 363 -32.47 49.70 -6.94
CA HIS A 363 -31.91 50.55 -7.99
C HIS A 363 -30.47 51.05 -7.73
N GLN A 364 -29.74 50.43 -6.79
CA GLN A 364 -28.35 50.75 -6.49
C GLN A 364 -27.45 49.56 -6.84
N ASP A 365 -26.18 49.82 -7.12
CA ASP A 365 -25.19 48.75 -7.14
C ASP A 365 -24.89 48.30 -5.70
N PHE A 366 -24.58 47.01 -5.53
CA PHE A 366 -24.25 46.52 -4.20
C PHE A 366 -22.97 47.18 -3.67
N ASN A 367 -22.98 47.66 -2.44
CA ASN A 367 -21.79 48.19 -1.78
C ASN A 367 -21.00 47.05 -1.11
N ASP A 368 -19.82 46.72 -1.63
CA ASP A 368 -19.00 45.60 -1.15
C ASP A 368 -18.43 45.84 0.27
N ASP A 369 -18.49 47.07 0.80
CA ASP A 369 -18.15 47.37 2.20
C ASP A 369 -19.16 46.80 3.20
N LEU A 370 -20.35 46.42 2.73
CA LEU A 370 -21.37 45.73 3.53
C LEU A 370 -21.06 44.23 3.71
N LEU A 371 -20.13 43.67 2.94
CA LEU A 371 -19.81 42.25 3.00
C LEU A 371 -19.14 41.87 4.32
N VAL A 372 -19.64 40.81 4.94
CA VAL A 372 -19.10 40.26 6.19
C VAL A 372 -18.15 39.11 5.88
N PRO A 373 -16.87 39.18 6.25
CA PRO A 373 -15.90 38.12 5.94
C PRO A 373 -16.25 36.82 6.66
N THR A 374 -15.99 35.69 6.00
CA THR A 374 -16.13 34.35 6.61
C THR A 374 -14.84 33.85 7.23
N ASN A 375 -13.72 34.57 7.04
CA ASN A 375 -12.35 34.12 7.34
C ASN A 375 -11.98 32.79 6.65
N LYS A 376 -12.57 32.53 5.48
CA LYS A 376 -12.26 31.40 4.62
C LYS A 376 -11.93 31.89 3.22
N THR A 377 -11.13 31.12 2.51
CA THR A 377 -10.78 31.34 1.10
C THR A 377 -11.37 30.25 0.20
N ILE A 378 -11.33 30.45 -1.12
CA ILE A 378 -11.65 29.39 -2.09
C ILE A 378 -10.75 28.17 -1.86
N GLY A 379 -9.46 28.37 -1.59
CA GLY A 379 -8.52 27.28 -1.31
C GLY A 379 -8.89 26.47 -0.06
N ASP A 380 -9.41 27.11 0.98
CA ASP A 380 -9.90 26.40 2.18
C ASP A 380 -11.14 25.55 1.86
N LEU A 381 -12.02 26.06 0.98
CA LEU A 381 -13.20 25.33 0.51
C LEU A 381 -12.79 24.07 -0.27
N LEU A 382 -11.85 24.20 -1.22
CA LEU A 382 -11.35 23.08 -2.03
C LEU A 382 -10.61 22.04 -1.16
N LYS A 383 -9.90 22.48 -0.11
CA LYS A 383 -9.28 21.55 0.86
C LYS A 383 -10.30 20.84 1.74
N SER A 384 -11.35 21.53 2.19
CA SER A 384 -12.37 20.98 3.11
C SER A 384 -13.33 19.96 2.47
N ASN A 385 -13.35 19.89 1.13
CA ASN A 385 -14.15 18.91 0.39
C ASN A 385 -13.40 17.58 0.12
N ASN A 386 -12.10 17.52 0.41
CA ASN A 386 -11.28 16.30 0.54
C ASN A 386 -11.44 15.64 1.89
#